data_AF-A0A5N5V351-F1
#
_entry.id   AF-A0A5N5V351-F1
#
_cell.length_a   1.000
_cell.length_b   1.000
_cell.length_c   1.000
_cell.angle_alpha   90.00
_cell.angle_beta   90.00
_cell.angle_gamma   90.00
#
_symmetry.space_group_name_H-M   'P 1'
#
loop_
_entity.id
_entity.type
_entity.pdbx_description
1 polymer ?
#
loop_
_entity_poly.entity_id
_entity_poly.type
_entity_poly.pdbx_seq_one_letter_code
_entity_poly.pdbx_strand_id
1 'polypeptide(L)'
;MAVKIKLTRLGKIRNPQYRIAVADARTRRDGRAIEIIGRYHPKEEPSLIEIDSERAQYWLSVGAQPTEPVLALLKITGDWQKFKGLPGAEGTLKVKEPKPSKLELFNKALAEAEGGPTTEATTQPKKKKAPAKKAEEKAEEKAEEKADDKADDKAEAKTEAAAEAGDASAES
;
A
#
# COMPACT_ATOMS: atom_id res chain seq x y z
N MET A 1 35.04 3.19 0.40
CA MET A 1 33.76 2.75 1.00
C MET A 1 32.96 4.02 1.27
N ALA A 2 31.88 4.26 0.54
CA ALA A 2 31.14 5.52 0.63
C ALA A 2 29.64 5.22 0.65
N VAL A 3 28.93 5.80 1.62
CA VAL A 3 27.47 5.74 1.70
C VAL A 3 26.90 6.82 0.81
N LYS A 4 25.95 6.45 -0.05
CA LYS A 4 25.27 7.37 -0.97
C LYS A 4 23.77 7.36 -0.73
N ILE A 5 23.15 8.51 -0.94
CA ILE A 5 21.69 8.63 -1.00
C ILE A 5 21.29 8.54 -2.48
N LYS A 6 20.60 7.45 -2.83
CA LYS A 6 20.24 7.11 -4.22
C LYS A 6 18.75 6.88 -4.37
N LEU A 7 18.26 7.03 -5.60
CA LEU A 7 16.91 6.65 -5.98
C LEU A 7 16.87 5.17 -6.38
N THR A 8 16.15 4.37 -5.60
CA THR A 8 15.85 2.98 -5.95
C THR A 8 14.58 2.95 -6.80
N ARG A 9 14.63 2.29 -7.96
CA ARG A 9 13.50 2.27 -8.89
C ARG A 9 12.53 1.15 -8.52
N LEU A 10 11.28 1.52 -8.35
CA LEU A 10 10.13 0.63 -8.19
C LEU A 10 9.06 0.97 -9.24
N GLY A 11 7.95 0.25 -9.16
CA GLY A 11 6.79 0.44 -10.03
C GLY A 11 6.91 -0.32 -11.34
N LYS A 12 5.88 -0.13 -12.18
CA LYS A 12 5.70 -0.84 -13.45
C LYS A 12 6.30 -0.07 -14.63
N ILE A 13 6.27 -0.69 -15.80
CA ILE A 13 6.60 0.00 -17.05
C ILE A 13 5.73 1.26 -17.20
N ARG A 14 6.33 2.37 -17.64
CA ARG A 14 5.69 3.71 -17.82
C ARG A 14 5.12 4.38 -16.55
N ASN A 15 5.25 3.78 -15.37
CA ASN A 15 4.91 4.43 -14.11
C ASN A 15 6.02 4.17 -13.06
N PRO A 16 7.15 4.88 -13.17
CA PRO A 16 8.25 4.74 -12.23
C PRO A 16 7.93 5.41 -10.89
N GLN A 17 8.17 4.68 -9.81
CA GLN A 17 8.09 5.18 -8.43
C GLN A 17 9.46 5.00 -7.80
N TYR A 18 9.95 5.98 -7.06
CA TYR A 18 11.28 5.91 -6.47
C TYR A 18 11.21 5.94 -4.95
N ARG A 19 12.07 5.14 -4.32
CA ARG A 19 12.40 5.30 -2.90
C ARG A 19 13.72 6.06 -2.79
N ILE A 20 13.78 7.01 -1.87
CA ILE A 20 15.00 7.70 -1.50
C ILE A 20 15.66 6.83 -0.43
N ALA A 21 16.71 6.11 -0.84
CA ALA A 21 17.35 5.09 -0.02
C ALA A 21 18.81 5.43 0.24
N VAL A 22 19.24 5.20 1.48
CA VAL A 22 20.63 5.28 1.89
C VAL A 22 21.25 3.90 1.75
N ALA A 23 22.32 3.80 0.95
CA ALA A 23 23.02 2.54 0.73
C ALA A 23 24.50 2.72 0.40
N ASP A 24 25.31 1.67 0.57
CA ASP A 24 26.71 1.67 0.13
C ASP A 24 26.79 1.81 -1.40
N ALA A 25 27.74 2.61 -1.88
CA ALA A 25 27.91 2.92 -3.30
C ALA A 25 28.13 1.69 -4.20
N ARG A 26 28.64 0.58 -3.66
CA ARG A 26 28.91 -0.66 -4.42
C ARG A 26 27.66 -1.51 -4.63
N THR A 27 26.59 -1.24 -3.89
CA THR A 27 25.34 -2.00 -4.01
C THR A 27 24.61 -1.64 -5.30
N ARG A 28 24.01 -2.67 -5.94
CA ARG A 28 23.12 -2.50 -7.12
C ARG A 28 22.04 -1.43 -6.85
N ARG A 29 21.52 -0.80 -7.90
CA ARG A 29 20.45 0.21 -7.82
C ARG A 29 19.31 -0.23 -6.92
N ASP A 30 18.73 -1.40 -7.19
CA ASP A 30 17.60 -1.97 -6.44
C ASP A 30 18.05 -3.05 -5.44
N GLY A 31 19.25 -2.89 -4.89
CA GLY A 31 19.80 -3.80 -3.88
C GLY A 31 19.33 -3.50 -2.46
N ARG A 32 20.01 -4.12 -1.49
CA ARG A 32 19.77 -3.89 -0.06
C ARG A 32 20.08 -2.44 0.30
N ALA A 33 19.11 -1.76 0.89
CA ALA A 33 19.28 -0.46 1.52
C ALA A 33 19.65 -0.61 3.00
N ILE A 34 20.35 0.39 3.54
CA ILE A 34 20.53 0.54 4.99
C ILE A 34 19.23 1.09 5.58
N GLU A 35 18.72 2.17 4.99
CA GLU A 35 17.50 2.85 5.41
C GLU A 35 16.78 3.49 4.23
N ILE A 36 15.45 3.62 4.33
CA ILE A 36 14.61 4.34 3.37
C ILE A 36 14.13 5.61 4.06
N ILE A 37 14.59 6.76 3.59
CA ILE A 37 14.31 8.07 4.21
C ILE A 37 13.20 8.83 3.49
N GLY A 38 12.65 8.30 2.40
CA GLY A 38 11.61 9.00 1.64
C GLY A 38 11.14 8.29 0.38
N ARG A 39 10.22 8.95 -0.33
CA ARG A 39 9.68 8.52 -1.63
C ARG A 39 9.55 9.70 -2.60
N TYR A 40 9.65 9.37 -3.88
CA TYR A 40 9.50 10.33 -4.98
C TYR A 40 8.70 9.71 -6.13
N HIS A 41 7.57 10.34 -6.46
CA HIS A 41 6.72 9.92 -7.59
C HIS A 41 6.66 11.04 -8.65
N PRO A 42 7.49 10.98 -9.71
CA PRO A 42 7.52 12.01 -10.75
C PRO A 42 6.27 12.04 -11.64
N LYS A 43 5.47 10.97 -11.65
CA LYS A 43 4.31 10.84 -12.54
C LYS A 43 3.01 11.37 -11.91
N GLU A 44 3.05 11.77 -10.64
CA GLU A 44 1.94 12.44 -10.00
C GLU A 44 1.93 13.92 -10.36
N GLU A 45 0.74 14.50 -10.45
CA GLU A 45 0.50 15.93 -10.61
C GLU A 45 -0.19 16.45 -9.33
N PRO A 46 0.46 17.31 -8.54
CA PRO A 46 1.90 17.65 -8.53
C PRO A 46 2.80 16.46 -8.14
N SER A 47 4.09 16.50 -8.50
CA SER A 47 5.03 15.41 -8.18
C SER A 47 5.16 15.22 -6.66
N LEU A 48 4.84 14.02 -6.19
CA LEU A 48 4.91 13.70 -4.76
C LEU A 48 6.38 13.53 -4.34
N ILE A 49 6.80 14.33 -3.38
CA ILE A 49 8.11 14.24 -2.73
C ILE A 49 7.84 14.19 -1.23
N GLU A 50 8.28 13.11 -0.59
CA GLU A 50 8.21 12.98 0.86
C GLU A 50 9.56 12.52 1.37
N ILE A 51 10.13 13.29 2.28
CA ILE A 51 11.44 13.03 2.88
C ILE A 51 11.29 13.21 4.39
N ASP A 52 11.80 12.25 5.15
CA ASP A 52 12.00 12.42 6.59
C ASP A 52 13.19 13.36 6.81
N SER A 53 12.89 14.61 7.13
CA SER A 53 13.89 15.65 7.35
C SER A 53 14.88 15.29 8.45
N GLU A 54 14.44 14.68 9.55
CA GLU A 54 15.33 14.35 10.67
C GLU A 54 16.38 13.31 10.25
N ARG A 55 15.92 12.24 9.59
CA ARG A 55 16.80 11.19 9.07
C ARG A 55 17.69 11.70 7.94
N ALA A 56 17.18 12.57 7.07
CA ALA A 56 17.98 13.20 6.03
C ALA A 56 19.13 14.02 6.63
N GLN A 57 18.88 14.84 7.65
CA GLN A 57 19.92 15.61 8.33
C GLN A 57 20.98 14.72 8.99
N TYR A 58 20.56 13.64 9.67
CA TYR A 58 21.49 12.67 10.26
C TYR A 58 22.41 12.04 9.20
N TRP A 59 21.85 11.59 8.08
CA TRP A 59 22.66 10.93 7.05
C TRP A 59 23.61 11.92 6.35
N LEU A 60 23.19 13.15 6.15
CA LEU A 60 24.06 14.21 5.63
C LEU A 60 25.20 14.54 6.62
N SER A 61 24.93 14.55 7.93
CA SER A 61 25.95 14.85 8.95
C SER A 61 27.01 13.76 9.08
N VAL A 62 26.67 12.48 8.92
CA VAL A 62 27.64 11.37 8.88
C VAL A 62 28.37 11.26 7.53
N GLY A 63 28.15 12.20 6.60
CA GLY A 63 28.88 12.31 5.34
C GLY A 63 28.28 11.53 4.17
N ALA A 64 27.02 11.09 4.25
CA ALA A 64 26.37 10.45 3.11
C ALA A 64 26.31 11.41 1.92
N GLN A 65 26.73 10.91 0.75
CA GLN A 65 26.79 11.72 -0.48
C GLN A 65 25.50 11.56 -1.29
N PRO A 66 24.68 12.62 -1.48
CA PRO A 66 23.50 12.54 -2.33
C PRO A 66 23.90 12.45 -3.82
N THR A 67 23.14 11.69 -4.59
CA THR A 67 23.22 11.70 -6.06
C THR A 67 22.54 12.94 -6.64
N GLU A 68 22.90 13.36 -7.87
CA GLU A 68 22.34 14.55 -8.52
C GLU A 68 20.82 14.70 -8.44
N PRO A 69 19.99 13.68 -8.78
CA PRO A 69 18.54 13.82 -8.67
C PRO A 69 18.09 13.95 -7.22
N VAL A 70 18.73 13.25 -6.27
CA VAL A 70 18.40 13.35 -4.85
C VAL A 70 18.76 14.73 -4.31
N LEU A 71 19.88 15.30 -4.74
CA LEU A 71 20.29 16.64 -4.37
C LEU A 71 19.30 17.69 -4.88
N ALA A 72 18.72 17.52 -6.06
CA ALA A 72 17.63 18.36 -6.54
C ALA A 72 16.38 18.24 -5.66
N LEU A 73 15.99 17.03 -5.25
CA LEU A 73 14.86 16.82 -4.33
C LEU A 73 15.10 17.45 -2.95
N LEU A 74 16.28 17.24 -2.36
CA LEU A 74 16.64 17.85 -1.07
C LEU A 74 16.67 19.38 -1.13
N LYS A 75 17.00 19.96 -2.30
CA LYS A 75 16.90 21.40 -2.53
C LYS A 75 15.45 21.90 -2.60
N ILE A 76 14.55 21.11 -3.17
CA ILE A 76 13.11 21.43 -3.26
C ILE A 76 12.47 21.37 -1.87
N THR A 77 12.81 20.35 -1.08
CA THR A 77 12.32 20.17 0.29
C THR A 77 12.92 21.19 1.26
N GLY A 78 14.13 21.69 0.99
CA GLY A 78 14.85 22.63 1.85
C GLY A 78 15.86 21.96 2.81
N ASP A 79 15.89 20.63 2.86
CA ASP A 79 16.80 19.86 3.72
C ASP A 79 18.28 20.14 3.40
N TRP A 80 18.61 20.33 2.13
CA TRP A 80 20.00 20.64 1.74
C TRP A 80 20.43 22.03 2.23
N GLN A 81 19.52 23.00 2.18
CA GLN A 81 19.77 24.37 2.59
C GLN A 81 19.85 24.46 4.11
N LYS A 82 18.97 23.74 4.81
CA LYS A 82 19.04 23.55 6.26
C LYS A 82 20.38 22.94 6.68
N PHE A 83 20.87 21.92 5.97
CA PHE A 83 22.16 21.29 6.26
C PHE A 83 23.36 22.21 6.02
N LYS A 84 23.30 23.05 4.98
CA LYS A 84 24.39 23.98 4.61
C LYS A 84 24.30 25.36 5.27
N GLY A 85 23.24 25.65 6.01
CA GLY A 85 22.99 26.97 6.58
C GLY A 85 22.76 28.07 5.54
N LEU A 86 22.32 27.69 4.34
CA LEU A 86 22.02 28.63 3.25
C LEU A 86 20.56 29.10 3.39
N PRO A 87 20.25 30.37 3.11
CA PRO A 87 18.87 30.84 3.09
C PRO A 87 18.12 30.26 1.88
N GLY A 88 16.89 29.78 2.09
CA GLY A 88 15.92 29.53 1.04
C GLY A 88 15.78 28.06 0.57
N ALA A 89 14.67 27.44 0.97
CA ALA A 89 13.75 26.63 0.14
C ALA A 89 12.81 25.77 0.99
N GLU A 90 12.46 26.20 2.21
CA GLU A 90 11.29 25.65 2.88
C GLU A 90 10.07 26.13 2.09
N GLY A 91 9.46 25.25 1.28
CA GLY A 91 8.13 25.52 0.69
C GLY A 91 7.99 25.54 -0.84
N THR A 92 8.93 25.02 -1.62
CA THR A 92 8.68 24.83 -3.08
C THR A 92 7.86 23.58 -3.42
N LEU A 93 7.47 22.81 -2.40
CA LEU A 93 6.70 21.59 -2.54
C LEU A 93 5.22 21.90 -2.84
N LYS A 94 4.74 21.53 -4.03
CA LYS A 94 3.32 21.61 -4.37
C LYS A 94 2.59 20.42 -3.78
N VAL A 95 1.61 20.67 -2.90
CA VAL A 95 0.77 19.62 -2.31
C VAL A 95 -0.45 19.40 -3.20
N LYS A 96 -0.78 18.14 -3.47
CA LYS A 96 -1.99 17.79 -4.21
C LYS A 96 -3.22 18.09 -3.37
N GLU A 97 -4.23 18.73 -3.94
CA GLU A 97 -5.52 18.94 -3.27
C GLU A 97 -6.15 17.58 -2.90
N PRO A 98 -6.73 17.46 -1.69
CA PRO A 98 -7.38 16.21 -1.27
C PRO A 98 -8.58 15.94 -2.17
N LYS A 99 -8.62 14.75 -2.77
CA LYS A 99 -9.80 14.33 -3.54
C LYS A 99 -11.00 14.23 -2.59
N PRO A 100 -12.19 14.75 -2.95
CA PRO A 100 -13.38 14.67 -2.12
C PRO A 100 -13.70 13.22 -1.80
N SER A 101 -14.04 12.96 -0.54
CA SER A 101 -14.26 11.62 -0.04
C SER A 101 -15.49 10.98 -0.67
N LYS A 102 -15.54 9.64 -0.73
CA LYS A 102 -16.68 8.91 -1.31
C LYS A 102 -18.00 9.25 -0.60
N LEU A 103 -17.95 9.56 0.70
CA LEU A 103 -19.10 9.97 1.49
C LEU A 103 -19.59 11.37 1.13
N GLU A 104 -18.69 12.33 0.91
CA GLU A 104 -19.06 13.68 0.47
C GLU A 104 -19.66 13.67 -0.94
N LEU A 105 -19.12 12.83 -1.83
CA LEU A 105 -19.69 12.62 -3.15
C LEU A 105 -21.09 11.97 -3.09
N PHE A 106 -21.29 11.00 -2.19
CA PHE A 106 -22.58 10.36 -1.98
C PHE A 106 -23.62 11.31 -1.38
N ASN A 107 -23.25 12.07 -0.34
CA ASN A 107 -24.13 13.04 0.30
C ASN A 107 -24.51 14.19 -0.63
N LYS A 108 -23.56 14.67 -1.46
CA LYS A 108 -23.84 15.66 -2.50
C LYS A 108 -24.83 15.14 -3.54
N ALA A 109 -24.68 13.89 -3.98
CA ALA A 109 -25.61 13.27 -4.93
C ALA A 109 -27.03 13.08 -4.35
N LEU A 110 -27.15 12.75 -3.06
CA LEU A 110 -28.45 12.67 -2.38
C LEU A 110 -29.12 14.05 -2.24
N ALA A 111 -28.35 15.07 -1.86
CA ALA A 111 -28.88 16.44 -1.76
C ALA A 111 -29.32 17.02 -3.11
N GLU A 112 -28.62 16.69 -4.20
CA GLU A 112 -29.00 17.08 -5.56
C GLU A 112 -30.25 16.33 -6.05
N ALA A 113 -30.43 15.08 -5.63
CA ALA A 113 -31.64 14.29 -5.90
C ALA A 113 -32.87 14.79 -5.11
N GLU A 114 -32.68 15.37 -3.91
CA GLU A 114 -33.74 15.98 -3.12
C GLU A 114 -34.05 17.44 -3.52
N GLY A 115 -33.17 18.09 -4.31
CA GLY A 115 -33.25 19.52 -4.66
C GLY A 115 -33.56 19.89 -6.12
N GLY A 116 -33.77 18.93 -7.02
CA GLY A 116 -34.17 19.19 -8.43
C GLY A 116 -35.68 19.24 -8.65
N PRO A 117 -36.20 20.04 -9.61
CA PRO A 117 -37.61 20.39 -9.68
C PRO A 117 -38.50 19.15 -9.91
N THR A 118 -39.50 19.03 -9.06
CA THR A 118 -40.69 18.21 -9.28
C THR A 118 -41.29 18.51 -10.65
N THR A 119 -41.01 17.66 -11.64
CA THR A 119 -41.89 17.50 -12.81
C THR A 119 -42.03 16.00 -13.09
N GLU A 120 -43.10 15.46 -12.55
CA GLU A 120 -43.95 14.38 -13.08
C GLU A 120 -43.32 13.32 -14.00
N ALA A 121 -43.10 12.12 -13.45
CA ALA A 121 -43.47 10.85 -14.09
C ALA A 121 -43.37 9.68 -13.09
N THR A 122 -44.54 9.21 -12.64
CA THR A 122 -44.93 7.81 -12.36
C THR A 122 -43.80 6.79 -12.08
N THR A 123 -43.76 6.03 -10.98
CA THR A 123 -44.83 5.14 -10.50
C THR A 123 -44.43 4.62 -9.12
N GLN A 124 -45.28 4.84 -8.12
CA GLN A 124 -45.24 4.10 -6.85
C GLN A 124 -45.84 2.70 -7.06
N PRO A 125 -45.33 1.66 -6.38
CA PRO A 125 -46.22 0.65 -5.84
C PRO A 125 -46.26 0.79 -4.31
N LYS A 126 -47.42 1.23 -3.82
CA LYS A 126 -47.77 1.39 -2.41
C LYS A 126 -48.19 0.02 -1.83
N LYS A 127 -47.45 -0.46 -0.81
CA LYS A 127 -47.88 -1.21 0.39
C LYS A 127 -48.72 -2.49 0.29
N LYS A 128 -48.21 -3.55 0.96
CA LYS A 128 -48.80 -4.37 2.08
C LYS A 128 -47.83 -5.55 2.32
N LYS A 129 -47.40 -6.02 3.49
CA LYS A 129 -47.65 -5.84 4.93
C LYS A 129 -46.50 -6.60 5.64
N ALA A 130 -45.93 -6.08 6.73
CA ALA A 130 -45.23 -6.90 7.75
C ALA A 130 -46.29 -7.66 8.61
N PRO A 131 -46.04 -8.76 9.34
CA PRO A 131 -44.87 -9.00 10.21
C PRO A 131 -44.37 -10.47 10.31
N ALA A 132 -43.37 -10.66 11.18
CA ALA A 132 -42.56 -11.85 11.43
C ALA A 132 -43.24 -13.05 12.15
N LYS A 133 -42.52 -14.19 12.11
CA LYS A 133 -42.52 -15.42 12.94
C LYS A 133 -43.33 -16.67 12.52
N LYS A 134 -42.60 -17.63 11.91
CA LYS A 134 -42.52 -19.10 12.15
C LYS A 134 -41.63 -19.65 11.01
N ALA A 135 -40.38 -20.12 11.16
CA ALA A 135 -39.76 -21.01 12.14
C ALA A 135 -40.58 -22.29 12.35
N GLU A 136 -40.03 -23.37 11.79
CA GLU A 136 -40.45 -24.79 11.82
C GLU A 136 -41.56 -25.19 10.84
N GLU A 137 -41.15 -25.71 9.68
CA GLU A 137 -41.41 -27.11 9.26
C GLU A 137 -40.94 -27.33 7.81
N LYS A 138 -39.68 -27.77 7.64
CA LYS A 138 -39.20 -28.66 6.56
C LYS A 138 -37.71 -28.97 6.78
N ALA A 139 -37.46 -29.65 7.89
CA ALA A 139 -36.39 -30.64 7.93
C ALA A 139 -37.00 -31.95 7.41
N GLU A 140 -36.20 -32.74 6.69
CA GLU A 140 -36.55 -34.01 6.02
C GLU A 140 -37.28 -33.84 4.68
N GLU A 141 -36.49 -33.77 3.60
CA GLU A 141 -36.53 -34.74 2.49
C GLU A 141 -35.70 -34.20 1.30
N LYS A 142 -34.39 -34.51 1.32
CA LYS A 142 -33.51 -34.80 0.16
C LYS A 142 -32.05 -34.84 0.61
N ALA A 143 -31.75 -35.82 1.44
CA ALA A 143 -30.49 -36.54 1.31
C ALA A 143 -30.73 -37.67 0.30
N GLU A 144 -29.71 -38.01 -0.47
CA GLU A 144 -29.70 -38.98 -1.59
C GLU A 144 -30.13 -38.41 -2.95
N GLU A 145 -29.20 -37.75 -3.64
CA GLU A 145 -28.62 -38.33 -4.87
C GLU A 145 -27.37 -37.55 -5.30
N LYS A 146 -26.30 -38.30 -5.59
CA LYS A 146 -25.08 -37.91 -6.34
C LYS A 146 -23.95 -37.21 -5.58
N ALA A 147 -23.39 -37.96 -4.63
CA ALA A 147 -21.95 -38.06 -4.52
C ALA A 147 -21.47 -39.16 -5.50
N ASP A 148 -20.91 -38.75 -6.63
CA ASP A 148 -20.03 -39.58 -7.47
C ASP A 148 -19.38 -38.65 -8.50
N ASP A 149 -18.19 -38.14 -8.18
CA ASP A 149 -17.00 -38.29 -9.02
C ASP A 149 -15.81 -37.54 -8.39
N LYS A 150 -14.68 -38.24 -8.32
CA LYS A 150 -13.32 -37.77 -8.00
C LYS A 150 -12.93 -37.52 -6.54
N ALA A 151 -12.80 -38.64 -5.84
CA ALA A 151 -11.52 -38.94 -5.19
C ALA A 151 -10.49 -39.32 -6.27
N ASP A 152 -9.47 -38.50 -6.46
CA ASP A 152 -8.07 -38.97 -6.56
C ASP A 152 -7.12 -37.78 -6.47
N ASP A 153 -5.96 -38.02 -5.86
CA ASP A 153 -4.83 -37.12 -5.69
C ASP A 153 -4.95 -35.99 -4.64
N LYS A 154 -4.62 -36.33 -3.39
CA LYS A 154 -3.42 -35.79 -2.70
C LYS A 154 -3.36 -36.31 -1.26
N ALA A 155 -3.05 -37.60 -1.13
CA ALA A 155 -2.65 -38.24 0.11
C ALA A 155 -1.20 -38.70 0.01
N GLU A 156 -0.28 -37.78 -0.21
CA GLU A 156 1.14 -37.96 0.10
C GLU A 156 1.65 -36.64 0.69
N ALA A 157 2.54 -36.76 1.69
CA ALA A 157 3.08 -35.70 2.54
C ALA A 157 2.27 -35.40 3.82
N LYS A 158 2.08 -36.42 4.68
CA LYS A 158 2.07 -36.23 6.14
C LYS A 158 2.27 -37.54 6.94
N THR A 159 3.25 -38.34 6.56
CA THR A 159 3.75 -39.48 7.36
C THR A 159 5.27 -39.59 7.30
N GLU A 160 5.97 -38.46 7.39
CA GLU A 160 7.43 -38.44 7.52
C GLU A 160 7.86 -37.22 8.35
N ALA A 161 7.50 -37.23 9.64
CA ALA A 161 7.98 -36.25 10.63
C ALA A 161 7.98 -36.82 12.06
N ALA A 162 8.17 -38.13 12.22
CA ALA A 162 8.25 -38.78 13.54
C ALA A 162 9.34 -39.87 13.63
N ALA A 163 10.30 -39.90 12.71
CA ALA A 163 11.35 -40.92 12.69
C ALA A 163 12.76 -40.29 12.54
N GLU A 164 13.11 -39.27 13.33
CA GLU A 164 14.51 -38.90 13.57
C GLU A 164 14.65 -38.08 14.86
N ALA A 165 14.32 -38.70 16.01
CA ALA A 165 14.74 -38.23 17.34
C ALA A 165 14.59 -39.40 18.33
N GLY A 166 15.41 -40.44 18.16
CA GLY A 166 15.39 -41.63 19.02
C GLY A 166 16.62 -42.54 18.91
N ASP A 167 17.68 -42.11 18.20
CA ASP A 167 18.97 -42.82 18.18
C ASP A 167 19.98 -42.05 19.04
N ALA A 168 19.84 -42.21 20.36
CA ALA A 168 20.87 -41.85 21.34
C ALA A 168 20.50 -42.44 22.71
N SER A 169 20.62 -43.77 22.88
CA SER A 169 21.12 -44.43 24.11
C SER A 169 20.90 -45.95 24.08
N ALA A 170 21.95 -46.67 24.48
CA ALA A 170 22.11 -48.13 24.66
C ALA A 170 22.46 -48.89 23.37
N GLU A 171 23.62 -49.54 23.20
CA GLU A 171 24.42 -50.26 24.22
C GLU A 171 25.85 -50.57 23.71
N SER A 172 26.88 -49.94 24.32
CA SER A 172 28.24 -50.46 24.63
C SER A 172 29.13 -49.34 25.18
#